data_AF-A0AAX3I132-F1
#
_entry.id   AF-A0AAX3I132-F1
#
_cell.length_a   1.000
_cell.length_b   1.000
_cell.length_c   1.000
_cell.angle_alpha   90.00
_cell.angle_beta   90.00
_cell.angle_gamma   90.00
#
_symmetry.space_group_name_H-M   'P 1'
#
loop_
_entity.id
_entity.type
_entity.pdbx_description
1 polymer ?
#
loop_
_entity_poly.entity_id
_entity_poly.type
_entity_poly.pdbx_seq_one_letter_code
_entity_poly.pdbx_strand_id
1 'polypeptide(L)'
;MFEKDLLDFCKNYMSIIYMFEPVRKRVIKFSIIQLSVLISFILLLVIFVQSLNWIIIYIDLFLFQVWITSMFFINMYYKKYIWNEYQIKFESKEWYNFKYLLLKKFLFHKKILNKPNKNKSKNIQSLDFCIERFEKYLEKRNKKKLLTVISSSSGFFLALFVALWTSFNNWVFQKHSFNLGQALAYLAVVFVILVFIVLLSVLVRYYFILFSFGEQRIINLIEMLYGIKFSLNNSYYLDPIDNENLNKLIAQIIKDYDLKAKL
;
A
#
# COMPACT_ATOMS: atom_id res chain seq x y z
N MET A 1 -9.54 19.99 -5.19
CA MET A 1 -8.40 20.72 -4.61
C MET A 1 -8.07 20.14 -3.22
N PHE A 2 -8.98 20.22 -2.25
CA PHE A 2 -8.78 19.69 -0.90
C PHE A 2 -8.44 18.18 -0.82
N GLU A 3 -9.03 17.33 -1.67
CA GLU A 3 -8.76 15.88 -1.67
C GLU A 3 -7.30 15.57 -1.99
N LYS A 4 -6.74 16.30 -2.97
CA LYS A 4 -5.35 16.13 -3.38
C LYS A 4 -4.43 16.54 -2.23
N ASP A 5 -4.75 17.65 -1.56
CA ASP A 5 -3.98 18.15 -0.42
C ASP A 5 -4.05 17.18 0.78
N LEU A 6 -5.22 16.60 1.06
CA LEU A 6 -5.38 15.59 2.12
C LEU A 6 -4.61 14.31 1.82
N LEU A 7 -4.75 13.79 0.59
CA LEU A 7 -4.02 12.58 0.20
C LEU A 7 -2.51 12.82 0.18
N ASP A 8 -2.06 14.00 -0.27
CA ASP A 8 -0.65 14.35 -0.28
C ASP A 8 -0.11 14.51 1.15
N PHE A 9 -0.84 15.21 2.03
CA PHE A 9 -0.49 15.33 3.44
C PHE A 9 -0.41 13.96 4.14
N CYS A 10 -1.39 13.09 3.93
CA CYS A 10 -1.37 11.73 4.50
C CYS A 10 -0.21 10.89 3.94
N LYS A 11 0.10 11.02 2.65
CA LYS A 11 1.19 10.29 2.00
C LYS A 11 2.57 10.76 2.47
N ASN A 12 2.76 12.08 2.53
CA ASN A 12 4.07 12.71 2.65
C ASN A 12 4.34 13.27 4.05
N TYR A 13 3.38 13.41 4.94
CA TYR A 13 3.60 14.03 6.26
C TYR A 13 3.01 13.22 7.43
N MET A 14 2.13 12.26 7.15
CA MET A 14 1.72 11.24 8.14
C MET A 14 2.51 9.93 8.04
N SER A 15 3.39 9.80 7.03
CA SER A 15 4.35 8.71 6.92
C SER A 15 5.56 8.97 7.82
N ILE A 16 5.97 7.97 8.59
CA ILE A 16 7.07 8.06 9.58
C ILE A 16 8.36 8.59 8.96
N ILE A 17 8.66 8.13 7.74
CA ILE A 17 9.88 8.47 7.01
C ILE A 17 9.94 9.97 6.73
N TYR A 18 8.80 10.60 6.48
CA TYR A 18 8.76 12.01 6.11
C TYR A 18 8.36 12.93 7.27
N MET A 19 7.61 12.41 8.23
CA MET A 19 7.23 13.11 9.46
C MET A 19 8.45 13.54 10.28
N PHE A 20 9.53 12.74 10.23
CA PHE A 20 10.76 13.01 10.97
C PHE A 20 11.96 13.12 10.02
N GLU A 21 12.47 14.33 9.82
CA GLU A 21 13.62 14.58 8.94
C GLU A 21 14.88 13.77 9.33
N PRO A 22 15.23 13.60 10.62
CA PRO A 22 16.37 12.78 11.02
C PRO A 22 16.19 11.31 10.63
N VAL A 23 14.98 10.79 10.77
CA VAL A 23 14.62 9.45 10.32
C VAL A 23 14.81 9.35 8.80
N ARG A 24 14.26 10.29 8.02
CA ARG A 24 14.41 10.34 6.56
C ARG A 24 15.86 10.22 6.12
N LYS A 25 16.74 11.04 6.69
CA LYS A 25 18.18 11.07 6.36
C LYS A 25 18.84 9.72 6.64
N ARG A 26 18.46 9.05 7.74
CA ARG A 26 19.00 7.72 8.08
C ARG A 26 18.44 6.62 7.19
N VAL A 27 17.17 6.69 6.79
CA VAL A 27 16.59 5.75 5.81
C VAL A 27 17.37 5.83 4.50
N ILE A 28 17.63 7.04 4.00
CA ILE A 28 18.40 7.26 2.78
C ILE A 28 19.81 6.66 2.90
N LYS A 29 20.51 6.93 4.01
CA LYS A 29 21.84 6.34 4.27
C LYS A 29 21.79 4.80 4.31
N PHE A 30 20.81 4.22 5.01
CA PHE A 30 20.61 2.78 5.06
C PHE A 30 20.36 2.21 3.66
N SER A 31 19.50 2.83 2.85
CA SER A 31 19.25 2.41 1.47
C SER A 31 20.51 2.47 0.59
N ILE A 32 21.34 3.51 0.73
CA ILE A 32 22.62 3.61 0.00
C ILE A 32 23.57 2.48 0.40
N ILE A 33 23.66 2.16 1.70
CA ILE A 33 24.48 1.04 2.19
C ILE A 33 23.97 -0.28 1.61
N GLN A 34 22.66 -0.54 1.66
CA GLN A 34 22.08 -1.78 1.12
C GLN A 34 22.28 -1.90 -0.40
N LEU A 35 22.18 -0.79 -1.14
CA LEU A 35 22.47 -0.77 -2.57
C LEU A 35 23.94 -1.09 -2.85
N SER A 36 24.85 -0.55 -2.03
CA SER A 36 26.28 -0.84 -2.16
C SER A 36 26.57 -2.32 -1.87
N VAL A 37 25.95 -2.89 -0.84
CA VAL A 37 26.04 -4.33 -0.53
C VAL A 37 25.49 -5.18 -1.67
N LEU A 38 24.34 -4.79 -2.26
CA LEU A 38 23.75 -5.47 -3.41
C LEU A 38 24.70 -5.47 -4.60
N ILE A 39 25.34 -4.35 -4.92
CA ILE A 39 26.31 -4.27 -6.03
C ILE A 39 27.51 -5.18 -5.77
N SER A 40 28.10 -5.12 -4.57
CA SER A 40 29.19 -6.02 -4.17
C SER A 40 28.79 -7.49 -4.27
N PHE A 41 27.55 -7.80 -3.88
CA PHE A 41 27.00 -9.14 -3.93
C PHE A 41 26.80 -9.62 -5.38
N ILE A 42 26.30 -8.78 -6.29
CA ILE A 42 26.20 -9.09 -7.72
C ILE A 42 27.58 -9.34 -8.33
N LEU A 43 28.59 -8.54 -7.98
CA LEU A 43 29.96 -8.73 -8.45
C LEU A 43 30.54 -10.07 -7.97
N LEU A 44 30.31 -10.43 -6.70
CA LEU A 44 30.71 -11.73 -6.16
C LEU A 44 30.03 -12.89 -6.89
N LEU A 45 28.73 -12.77 -7.20
CA LEU A 45 28.01 -13.77 -7.98
C LEU A 45 28.62 -13.97 -9.37
N VAL A 46 28.99 -12.89 -10.07
CA VAL A 46 29.60 -12.97 -11.40
C VAL A 46 30.98 -13.65 -11.36
N ILE A 47 31.74 -13.46 -10.27
CA ILE A 47 33.10 -14.01 -10.15
C ILE A 47 33.09 -15.48 -9.71
N PHE A 48 32.21 -15.88 -8.80
CA PHE A 48 32.31 -17.17 -8.09
C PHE A 48 31.31 -18.24 -8.53
N VAL A 49 30.31 -17.92 -9.34
CA VAL A 49 29.24 -18.87 -9.66
C VAL A 49 29.53 -19.65 -10.94
N GLN A 50 29.75 -20.95 -10.80
CA GLN A 50 29.78 -21.92 -11.90
C GLN A 50 28.47 -22.73 -12.03
N SER A 51 27.53 -22.64 -11.08
CA SER A 51 26.31 -23.48 -11.05
C SER A 51 25.07 -22.74 -10.53
N LEU A 52 23.91 -23.06 -11.13
CA LEU A 52 22.59 -22.48 -10.78
C LEU A 52 22.17 -22.73 -9.33
N ASN A 53 22.57 -23.85 -8.72
CA ASN A 53 22.19 -24.17 -7.33
C ASN A 53 22.85 -23.21 -6.32
N TRP A 54 24.06 -22.74 -6.60
CA TRP A 54 24.75 -21.78 -5.73
C TRP A 54 24.09 -20.40 -5.78
N ILE A 55 23.57 -19.99 -6.94
CA ILE A 55 22.88 -18.69 -7.10
C ILE A 55 21.71 -18.57 -6.11
N ILE A 56 20.90 -19.63 -5.99
CA ILE A 56 19.72 -19.62 -5.12
C ILE A 56 20.13 -19.43 -3.65
N ILE A 57 21.12 -20.19 -3.17
CA ILE A 57 21.64 -20.10 -1.80
C ILE A 57 22.16 -18.70 -1.50
N TYR A 58 22.91 -18.11 -2.44
CA TYR A 58 23.42 -16.75 -2.28
C TYR A 58 22.28 -15.73 -2.20
N ILE A 59 21.27 -15.82 -3.07
CA ILE A 59 20.11 -14.92 -3.05
C ILE A 59 19.40 -15.01 -1.70
N ASP A 60 19.20 -16.21 -1.17
CA ASP A 60 18.57 -16.43 0.13
C ASP A 60 19.38 -15.80 1.27
N LEU A 61 20.71 -15.93 1.24
CA LEU A 61 21.61 -15.29 2.22
C LEU A 61 21.54 -13.77 2.17
N PHE A 62 21.47 -13.17 0.97
CA PHE A 62 21.31 -11.72 0.82
C PHE A 62 19.95 -11.26 1.37
N LEU A 63 18.86 -11.96 1.02
CA LEU A 63 17.52 -11.64 1.53
C LEU A 63 17.47 -11.75 3.06
N PHE A 64 18.11 -12.77 3.63
CA PHE A 64 18.22 -12.93 5.09
C PHE A 64 19.01 -11.80 5.75
N GLN A 65 20.14 -11.38 5.16
CA GLN A 65 20.93 -10.25 5.64
C GLN A 65 20.14 -8.93 5.58
N VAL A 66 19.42 -8.67 4.49
CA VAL A 66 18.53 -7.51 4.35
C VAL A 66 17.44 -7.54 5.42
N TRP A 67 16.84 -8.70 5.66
CA TRP A 67 15.79 -8.86 6.65
C TRP A 67 16.28 -8.58 8.08
N ILE A 68 17.40 -9.18 8.49
CA ILE A 68 18.02 -8.94 9.81
C ILE A 68 18.38 -7.47 9.98
N THR A 69 19.11 -6.90 9.02
CA THR A 69 19.57 -5.51 9.14
C THR A 69 18.41 -4.52 9.15
N SER A 70 17.32 -4.80 8.43
CA SER A 70 16.08 -4.01 8.47
C SER A 70 15.37 -4.11 9.82
N MET A 71 15.27 -5.31 10.39
CA MET A 71 14.71 -5.54 11.74
C MET A 71 15.47 -4.73 12.80
N PHE A 72 16.81 -4.80 12.79
CA PHE A 72 17.64 -4.02 13.71
C PHE A 72 17.48 -2.52 13.50
N PHE A 73 17.46 -2.07 12.24
CA PHE A 73 17.25 -0.65 11.93
C PHE A 73 15.90 -0.16 12.46
N ILE A 74 14.80 -0.90 12.23
CA ILE A 74 13.45 -0.57 12.73
C ILE A 74 13.39 -0.56 14.26
N ASN A 75 13.79 -1.65 14.92
CA ASN A 75 13.62 -1.78 16.36
C ASN A 75 14.60 -0.91 17.15
N MET A 76 15.86 -0.84 16.74
CA MET A 76 16.90 -0.14 17.51
C MET A 76 16.91 1.36 17.22
N TYR A 77 16.64 1.77 15.97
CA TYR A 77 16.73 3.18 15.60
C TYR A 77 15.36 3.84 15.55
N TYR A 78 14.40 3.37 14.75
CA TYR A 78 13.12 4.06 14.60
C TYR A 78 12.32 4.09 15.91
N LYS A 79 12.11 2.92 16.53
CA LYS A 79 11.29 2.84 17.75
C LYS A 79 11.93 3.61 18.91
N LYS A 80 13.25 3.47 19.08
CA LYS A 80 14.00 4.15 20.15
C LYS A 80 14.08 5.66 19.94
N TYR A 81 14.29 6.12 18.70
CA TYR A 81 14.34 7.55 18.39
C TYR A 81 12.99 8.24 18.65
N ILE A 82 11.89 7.65 18.16
CA ILE A 82 10.55 8.20 18.37
C ILE A 82 10.19 8.23 19.86
N TRP A 83 10.56 7.18 20.59
CA TRP A 83 10.38 7.15 22.04
C TRP A 83 11.19 8.24 22.75
N ASN A 84 12.49 8.37 22.45
CA ASN A 84 13.36 9.32 23.14
C ASN A 84 12.96 10.77 22.87
N GLU A 85 12.67 11.10 21.61
CA GLU A 85 12.43 12.49 21.19
C GLU A 85 11.01 12.95 21.49
N TYR A 86 10.03 12.06 21.36
CA TYR A 86 8.60 12.41 21.39
C TYR A 86 7.83 11.74 22.52
N GLN A 87 8.44 10.79 23.24
CA GLN A 87 7.80 10.00 24.30
C GLN A 87 6.53 9.27 23.83
N ILE A 88 6.43 9.01 22.52
CA ILE A 88 5.32 8.25 21.93
C ILE A 88 5.79 6.83 21.67
N LYS A 89 5.07 5.84 22.21
CA LYS A 89 5.38 4.44 21.90
C LYS A 89 4.93 4.13 20.46
N PHE A 90 5.89 3.80 19.60
CA PHE A 90 5.61 3.47 18.20
C PHE A 90 4.62 2.30 18.06
N GLU A 91 3.68 2.39 17.12
CA GLU A 91 2.59 1.41 16.90
C GLU A 91 1.68 1.16 18.12
N SER A 92 1.75 2.00 19.16
CA SER A 92 0.81 1.97 20.28
C SER A 92 -0.47 2.75 19.97
N LYS A 93 -1.46 2.64 20.86
CA LYS A 93 -2.67 3.48 20.84
C LYS A 93 -2.33 4.98 20.82
N GLU A 94 -1.28 5.40 21.52
CA GLU A 94 -0.82 6.79 21.56
C GLU A 94 -0.34 7.28 20.19
N TRP A 95 0.37 6.42 19.45
CA TRP A 95 0.84 6.71 18.10
C TRP A 95 -0.31 6.93 17.11
N TYR A 96 -1.36 6.10 17.20
CA TYR A 96 -2.55 6.29 16.39
C TYR A 96 -3.25 7.59 16.76
N ASN A 97 -3.51 7.82 18.05
CA ASN A 97 -4.16 9.03 18.51
C ASN A 97 -3.40 10.32 18.15
N PHE A 98 -2.06 10.29 18.17
CA PHE A 98 -1.23 11.37 17.66
C PHE A 98 -1.51 11.66 16.18
N LYS A 99 -1.62 10.62 15.33
CA LYS A 99 -2.00 10.79 13.91
C LYS A 99 -3.41 11.37 13.75
N TYR A 100 -4.37 10.95 14.58
CA TYR A 100 -5.71 11.55 14.61
C TYR A 100 -5.65 13.05 14.94
N LEU A 101 -4.88 13.43 15.97
CA LEU A 101 -4.69 14.83 16.37
C LEU A 101 -4.00 15.65 15.28
N LEU A 102 -2.96 15.11 14.65
CA LEU A 102 -2.25 15.74 13.54
C LEU A 102 -3.21 16.03 12.37
N LEU A 103 -4.00 15.04 11.96
CA LEU A 103 -4.99 15.21 10.89
C LEU A 103 -6.07 16.22 11.28
N LYS A 104 -6.59 16.14 12.51
CA LYS A 104 -7.59 17.09 13.02
C LYS A 104 -7.09 18.53 12.99
N LYS A 105 -5.86 18.79 13.46
CA LYS A 105 -5.26 20.13 13.43
C LYS A 105 -4.99 20.61 12.01
N PHE A 106 -4.56 19.71 11.11
CA PHE A 106 -4.39 20.03 9.70
C PHE A 106 -5.72 20.44 9.03
N LEU A 107 -6.83 19.75 9.32
CA LEU A 107 -8.15 20.08 8.79
C LEU A 107 -8.65 21.46 9.22
N PHE A 108 -8.41 21.86 10.48
CA PHE A 108 -8.70 23.23 10.93
C PHE A 108 -7.78 24.26 10.28
N HIS A 109 -6.49 23.94 10.15
CA HIS A 109 -5.49 24.82 9.53
C HIS A 109 -5.82 25.13 8.07
N LYS A 110 -6.20 24.11 7.28
CA LYS A 110 -6.65 24.27 5.90
C LYS A 110 -8.07 24.81 5.76
N LYS A 111 -8.73 25.19 6.88
CA LYS A 111 -10.11 25.70 6.92
C LYS A 111 -11.15 24.75 6.32
N ILE A 112 -10.86 23.45 6.31
CA ILE A 112 -11.83 22.41 5.96
C ILE A 112 -12.82 22.25 7.12
N LEU A 113 -12.33 22.36 8.35
CA LEU A 113 -13.16 22.50 9.55
C LEU A 113 -13.13 23.94 10.06
N ASN A 114 -14.28 24.42 10.53
CA ASN A 114 -14.43 25.74 11.17
C ASN A 114 -14.06 25.67 12.65
N LYS A 115 -13.71 26.80 13.27
CA LYS A 115 -13.32 26.88 14.68
C LYS A 115 -14.23 26.02 15.60
N PRO A 116 -13.65 25.26 16.54
CA PRO A 116 -14.33 24.18 17.26
C PRO A 116 -15.61 24.60 17.99
N ASN A 117 -15.69 25.85 18.48
CA ASN A 117 -16.79 26.29 19.35
C ASN A 117 -17.97 26.97 18.64
N LYS A 118 -17.88 27.30 17.34
CA LYS A 118 -18.96 28.07 16.68
C LYS A 118 -19.82 27.28 15.69
N ASN A 119 -19.36 26.13 15.17
CA ASN A 119 -19.95 25.51 13.98
C ASN A 119 -19.87 23.96 13.99
N LYS A 120 -20.21 23.32 15.10
CA LYS A 120 -20.12 21.85 15.26
C LYS A 120 -20.91 21.07 14.19
N SER A 121 -22.15 21.46 13.91
CA SER A 121 -22.98 20.84 12.87
C SER A 121 -22.36 20.95 11.47
N LYS A 122 -21.89 22.15 11.11
CA LYS A 122 -21.22 22.41 9.83
C LYS A 122 -19.91 21.63 9.68
N ASN A 123 -19.18 21.44 10.78
CA ASN A 123 -17.97 20.62 10.80
C ASN A 123 -18.29 19.14 10.56
N ILE A 124 -19.36 18.62 11.18
CA ILE A 124 -19.84 17.25 10.93
C ILE A 124 -20.22 17.08 9.45
N GLN A 125 -21.01 18.00 8.89
CA GLN A 125 -21.36 17.98 7.46
C GLN A 125 -20.13 18.01 6.54
N SER A 126 -19.12 18.80 6.91
CA SER A 126 -17.87 18.89 6.13
C SER A 126 -17.07 17.58 6.19
N LEU A 127 -17.07 16.89 7.33
CA LEU A 127 -16.46 15.56 7.47
C LEU A 127 -17.24 14.51 6.68
N ASP A 128 -18.56 14.52 6.74
CA ASP A 128 -19.42 13.61 5.99
C ASP A 128 -19.18 13.76 4.48
N PHE A 129 -19.12 15.00 4.00
CA PHE A 129 -18.76 15.27 2.61
C PHE A 129 -17.37 14.75 2.25
N CYS A 130 -16.36 14.91 3.13
CA CYS A 130 -15.02 14.38 2.88
C CYS A 130 -15.01 12.85 2.81
N ILE A 131 -15.67 12.19 3.76
CA ILE A 131 -15.77 10.74 3.87
C ILE A 131 -16.43 10.16 2.62
N GLU A 132 -17.63 10.64 2.28
CA GLU A 132 -18.41 10.16 1.12
C GLU A 132 -17.59 10.29 -0.17
N ARG A 133 -16.83 11.36 -0.29
CA ARG A 133 -16.02 11.61 -1.49
C ARG A 133 -14.83 10.66 -1.60
N PHE A 134 -14.15 10.35 -0.49
CA PHE A 134 -13.09 9.34 -0.48
C PHE A 134 -13.60 7.91 -0.67
N GLU A 135 -14.78 7.59 -0.14
CA GLU A 135 -15.46 6.31 -0.38
C GLU A 135 -15.79 6.13 -1.87
N LYS A 136 -16.42 7.14 -2.49
CA LYS A 136 -16.70 7.14 -3.94
C LYS A 136 -15.43 7.03 -4.78
N TYR A 137 -14.35 7.71 -4.37
CA TYR A 137 -13.06 7.60 -5.05
C TYR A 137 -12.49 6.18 -4.98
N LEU A 138 -12.55 5.55 -3.80
CA LEU A 138 -12.10 4.17 -3.58
C LEU A 138 -12.95 3.17 -4.37
N GLU A 139 -14.27 3.32 -4.35
CA GLU A 139 -15.20 2.48 -5.11
C GLU A 139 -14.92 2.56 -6.62
N LYS A 140 -14.75 3.78 -7.16
CA LYS A 140 -14.44 3.99 -8.58
C LYS A 140 -13.11 3.34 -8.97
N ARG A 141 -12.10 3.40 -8.10
CA ARG A 141 -10.79 2.79 -8.30
C ARG A 141 -10.88 1.26 -8.32
N ASN A 142 -11.62 0.67 -7.38
CA ASN A 142 -11.85 -0.77 -7.31
C ASN A 142 -12.61 -1.28 -8.53
N LYS A 143 -13.65 -0.57 -8.98
CA LYS A 143 -14.37 -0.89 -10.23
C LYS A 143 -13.43 -0.87 -11.44
N LYS A 144 -12.59 0.15 -11.57
CA LYS A 144 -11.61 0.24 -12.67
C LYS A 144 -10.60 -0.91 -12.63
N LYS A 145 -10.11 -1.28 -11.44
CA LYS A 145 -9.19 -2.43 -11.27
C LYS A 145 -9.84 -3.73 -11.73
N LEU A 146 -11.06 -4.00 -11.29
CA LEU A 146 -11.82 -5.18 -11.69
C LEU A 146 -12.01 -5.24 -13.21
N LEU A 147 -12.40 -4.12 -13.83
CA LEU A 147 -12.49 -4.02 -15.30
C LEU A 147 -11.15 -4.27 -16.00
N THR A 148 -10.06 -3.77 -15.43
CA THR A 148 -8.70 -3.97 -15.97
C THR A 148 -8.27 -5.44 -15.87
N VAL A 149 -8.59 -6.12 -14.76
CA VAL A 149 -8.32 -7.55 -14.60
C VAL A 149 -9.11 -8.36 -15.62
N ILE A 150 -10.41 -8.07 -15.79
CA ILE A 150 -11.25 -8.76 -16.78
C ILE A 150 -10.71 -8.53 -18.20
N SER A 151 -10.45 -7.28 -18.57
CA SER A 151 -9.97 -6.92 -19.92
C SER A 151 -8.59 -7.47 -20.23
N SER A 152 -7.68 -7.55 -19.26
CA SER A 152 -6.36 -8.14 -19.47
C SER A 152 -6.37 -9.67 -19.44
N SER A 153 -7.39 -10.27 -18.82
CA SER A 153 -7.56 -11.73 -18.76
C SER A 153 -8.26 -12.28 -20.01
N SER A 154 -9.08 -11.49 -20.70
CA SER A 154 -9.68 -11.90 -21.98
C SER A 154 -8.63 -12.12 -23.07
N GLY A 155 -7.60 -11.26 -23.15
CA GLY A 155 -6.48 -11.47 -24.07
C GLY A 155 -5.67 -12.73 -23.76
N PHE A 156 -5.46 -13.03 -22.47
CA PHE A 156 -4.80 -14.26 -22.03
C PHE A 156 -5.64 -15.51 -22.33
N PHE A 157 -6.96 -15.44 -22.11
CA PHE A 157 -7.91 -16.49 -22.47
C PHE A 157 -7.85 -16.78 -23.97
N LEU A 158 -7.89 -15.74 -24.82
CA LEU A 158 -7.83 -15.91 -26.28
C LEU A 158 -6.52 -16.58 -26.72
N ALA A 159 -5.39 -16.17 -26.16
CA ALA A 159 -4.09 -16.76 -26.48
C ALA A 159 -4.04 -18.26 -26.13
N LEU A 160 -4.53 -18.64 -24.95
CA LEU A 160 -4.61 -20.04 -24.55
C LEU A 160 -5.63 -20.83 -25.38
N PHE A 161 -6.77 -20.21 -25.71
CA PHE A 161 -7.80 -20.83 -26.54
C PHE A 161 -7.28 -21.16 -27.93
N VAL A 162 -6.54 -20.24 -28.57
CA VAL A 162 -5.91 -20.48 -29.88
C VAL A 162 -4.94 -21.65 -29.79
N ALA A 163 -4.05 -21.66 -28.79
CA ALA A 163 -3.09 -22.76 -28.62
C ALA A 163 -3.78 -24.12 -28.40
N LEU A 164 -4.84 -24.16 -27.60
CA LEU A 164 -5.61 -25.38 -27.37
C LEU A 164 -6.40 -25.82 -28.60
N TRP A 165 -6.99 -24.89 -29.35
CA TRP A 165 -7.66 -25.18 -30.61
C TRP A 165 -6.69 -25.76 -31.64
N THR A 166 -5.49 -25.20 -31.76
CA THR A 166 -4.43 -25.73 -32.63
C THR A 166 -3.98 -27.12 -32.17
N SER A 167 -3.78 -27.34 -30.87
CA SER A 167 -3.40 -28.64 -30.31
C SER A 167 -4.50 -29.70 -30.51
N PHE A 168 -5.77 -29.31 -30.35
CA PHE A 168 -6.91 -30.19 -30.60
C PHE A 168 -7.00 -30.61 -32.06
N ASN A 169 -6.89 -29.65 -32.99
CA ASN A 169 -6.87 -29.95 -34.42
C ASN A 169 -5.73 -30.90 -34.80
N ASN A 170 -4.51 -30.64 -34.29
CA ASN A 170 -3.38 -31.54 -34.52
C ASN A 170 -3.64 -32.95 -33.99
N TRP A 171 -4.22 -33.08 -32.80
CA TRP A 171 -4.59 -34.39 -32.24
C TRP A 171 -5.64 -35.11 -33.09
N VAL A 172 -6.65 -34.39 -33.58
CA VAL A 172 -7.69 -34.92 -34.50
C VAL A 172 -7.06 -35.43 -35.79
N PHE A 173 -6.12 -34.68 -36.39
CA PHE A 173 -5.46 -35.10 -37.64
C PHE A 173 -4.48 -36.26 -37.44
N GLN A 174 -3.81 -36.34 -36.28
CA GLN A 174 -2.87 -37.42 -35.97
C GLN A 174 -3.57 -38.74 -35.58
N LYS A 175 -4.75 -38.68 -34.95
CA LYS A 175 -5.55 -39.88 -34.68
C LYS A 175 -6.35 -40.27 -35.93
N HIS A 176 -5.81 -41.21 -36.72
CA HIS A 176 -6.51 -41.74 -37.90
C HIS A 176 -7.84 -42.45 -37.60
N SER A 177 -8.10 -42.85 -36.35
CA SER A 177 -9.41 -43.34 -35.90
C SER A 177 -9.74 -42.84 -34.49
N PHE A 178 -10.89 -42.18 -34.36
CA PHE A 178 -11.46 -41.77 -33.08
C PHE A 178 -12.99 -41.83 -33.12
N ASN A 179 -13.60 -42.13 -31.98
CA ASN A 179 -15.05 -42.01 -31.82
C ASN A 179 -15.39 -40.57 -31.43
N LEU A 180 -16.50 -40.02 -31.94
CA LEU A 180 -16.99 -38.67 -31.61
C LEU A 180 -17.09 -38.43 -30.10
N GLY A 181 -17.52 -39.43 -29.34
CA GLY A 181 -17.57 -39.35 -27.87
C GLY A 181 -16.19 -39.15 -27.22
N GLN A 182 -15.12 -39.73 -27.77
CA GLN A 182 -13.77 -39.55 -27.26
C GLN A 182 -13.22 -38.16 -27.59
N ALA A 183 -13.52 -37.63 -28.79
CA ALA A 183 -13.12 -36.28 -29.17
C ALA A 183 -13.84 -35.22 -28.33
N LEU A 184 -15.14 -35.40 -28.09
CA LEU A 184 -15.93 -34.53 -27.22
C LEU A 184 -15.45 -34.56 -25.77
N ALA A 185 -15.16 -35.77 -25.24
CA ALA A 185 -14.62 -35.91 -23.89
C ALA A 185 -13.24 -35.23 -23.74
N TYR A 186 -12.36 -35.40 -24.72
CA TYR A 186 -11.05 -34.76 -24.74
C TYR A 186 -11.16 -33.23 -24.80
N LEU A 187 -12.01 -32.70 -25.69
CA LEU A 187 -12.26 -31.26 -25.79
C LEU A 187 -12.84 -30.69 -24.50
N ALA A 188 -13.79 -31.41 -23.86
CA ALA A 188 -14.37 -31.00 -22.59
C ALA A 188 -13.32 -30.94 -21.46
N VAL A 189 -12.47 -31.97 -21.33
CA VAL A 189 -11.40 -31.99 -20.32
C VAL A 189 -10.41 -30.84 -20.54
N VAL A 190 -9.99 -30.62 -21.79
CA VAL A 190 -9.07 -29.54 -22.16
C VAL A 190 -9.68 -28.16 -21.90
N PHE A 191 -10.98 -27.98 -22.18
CA PHE A 191 -11.70 -26.75 -21.89
C PHE A 191 -11.84 -26.49 -20.39
N VAL A 192 -12.11 -27.52 -19.59
CA VAL A 192 -12.15 -27.42 -18.11
C VAL A 192 -10.79 -27.00 -17.56
N ILE A 193 -9.70 -27.60 -18.06
CA ILE A 193 -8.33 -27.22 -17.67
C ILE A 193 -8.04 -25.75 -18.06
N LEU A 194 -8.45 -25.31 -19.25
CA LEU A 194 -8.30 -23.92 -19.68
C LEU A 194 -9.03 -22.96 -18.74
N VAL A 195 -10.30 -23.25 -18.43
CA VAL A 195 -11.10 -22.42 -17.53
C VAL A 195 -10.43 -22.36 -16.15
N PHE A 196 -9.93 -23.48 -15.65
CA PHE A 196 -9.22 -23.53 -14.37
C PHE A 196 -7.94 -22.67 -14.38
N ILE A 197 -7.10 -22.78 -15.41
CA ILE A 197 -5.86 -22.00 -15.55
C ILE A 197 -6.18 -20.50 -15.64
N VAL A 198 -7.21 -20.13 -16.40
CA VAL A 198 -7.64 -18.73 -16.55
C VAL A 198 -8.19 -18.19 -15.24
N LEU A 199 -9.02 -18.95 -14.51
CA LEU A 199 -9.52 -18.57 -13.20
C LEU A 199 -8.38 -18.39 -12.18
N LEU A 200 -7.42 -19.31 -12.15
CA LEU A 200 -6.25 -19.22 -11.28
C LEU A 200 -5.41 -17.97 -11.60
N SER A 201 -5.16 -17.70 -12.88
CA SER A 201 -4.43 -16.51 -13.35
C SER A 201 -5.15 -15.21 -12.98
N VAL A 202 -6.48 -15.16 -13.15
CA VAL A 202 -7.32 -14.03 -12.74
C VAL A 202 -7.23 -13.81 -11.23
N LEU A 203 -7.36 -14.87 -10.43
CA LEU A 203 -7.27 -14.80 -8.96
C LEU A 203 -5.92 -14.27 -8.53
N VAL A 204 -4.82 -14.84 -9.02
CA VAL A 204 -3.45 -14.41 -8.70
C VAL A 204 -3.27 -12.92 -9.03
N ARG A 205 -3.64 -12.48 -10.24
CA ARG A 205 -3.55 -11.07 -10.65
C ARG A 205 -4.41 -10.15 -9.78
N TYR A 206 -5.62 -10.57 -9.45
CA TYR A 206 -6.53 -9.83 -8.58
C TYR A 206 -5.93 -9.65 -7.17
N TYR A 207 -5.36 -10.71 -6.58
CA TYR A 207 -4.68 -10.65 -5.29
C TYR A 207 -3.47 -9.70 -5.31
N PHE A 208 -2.62 -9.76 -6.34
CA PHE A 208 -1.49 -8.84 -6.47
C PHE A 208 -1.94 -7.37 -6.59
N ILE A 209 -3.06 -7.11 -7.27
CA ILE A 209 -3.61 -5.76 -7.43
C ILE A 209 -4.30 -5.27 -6.14
N LEU A 210 -4.90 -6.17 -5.35
CA LEU A 210 -5.50 -5.85 -4.05
C LEU A 210 -4.47 -5.42 -3.00
N PHE A 211 -3.25 -5.96 -3.05
CA PHE A 211 -2.15 -5.55 -2.18
C PHE A 211 -1.60 -4.13 -2.43
N SER A 212 -2.34 -3.29 -3.16
CA SER A 212 -1.91 -1.92 -3.42
C SER A 212 -1.95 -1.06 -2.14
N PHE A 213 -0.77 -0.66 -1.68
CA PHE A 213 -0.58 0.23 -0.52
C PHE A 213 -1.35 1.57 -0.62
N GLY A 214 -1.82 1.96 -1.80
CA GLY A 214 -2.59 3.18 -2.01
C GLY A 214 -4.01 3.13 -1.45
N GLU A 215 -4.70 1.99 -1.55
CA GLU A 215 -6.08 1.84 -1.04
C GLU A 215 -6.12 1.76 0.47
N GLN A 216 -5.21 1.00 1.07
CA GLN A 216 -5.10 0.94 2.53
C GLN A 216 -4.92 2.33 3.15
N ARG A 217 -4.17 3.22 2.48
CA ARG A 217 -3.99 4.60 2.94
C ARG A 217 -5.29 5.41 2.91
N ILE A 218 -6.12 5.21 1.89
CA ILE A 218 -7.41 5.89 1.76
C ILE A 218 -8.40 5.35 2.79
N ILE A 219 -8.41 4.03 3.02
CA ILE A 219 -9.21 3.39 4.07
C ILE A 219 -8.82 3.95 5.44
N ASN A 220 -7.52 3.98 5.75
CA ASN A 220 -7.03 4.54 7.02
C ASN A 220 -7.38 6.03 7.15
N LEU A 221 -7.38 6.80 6.06
CA LEU A 221 -7.82 8.20 6.07
C LEU A 221 -9.31 8.31 6.38
N ILE A 222 -10.16 7.51 5.74
CA ILE A 222 -11.60 7.46 5.99
C ILE A 222 -11.88 7.11 7.46
N GLU A 223 -11.21 6.09 7.98
CA GLU A 223 -11.29 5.70 9.40
C GLU A 223 -10.88 6.85 10.32
N MET A 224 -9.79 7.55 9.98
CA MET A 224 -9.35 8.71 10.75
C MET A 224 -10.38 9.85 10.75
N LEU A 225 -11.03 10.11 9.60
CA LEU A 225 -12.09 11.12 9.48
C LEU A 225 -13.33 10.74 10.32
N TYR A 226 -13.72 9.47 10.33
CA TYR A 226 -14.79 8.97 11.21
C TYR A 226 -14.45 9.16 12.68
N GLY A 227 -13.23 8.83 13.11
CA GLY A 227 -12.81 9.07 14.50
C GLY A 227 -12.76 10.56 14.86
N ILE A 228 -12.37 11.43 13.93
CA ILE A 228 -12.44 12.89 14.13
C ILE A 228 -13.90 13.33 14.29
N LYS A 229 -14.82 12.85 13.44
CA LYS A 229 -16.26 13.11 13.55
C LYS A 229 -16.79 12.68 14.92
N PHE A 230 -16.42 11.49 15.38
CA PHE A 230 -16.77 11.00 16.70
C PHE A 230 -16.22 11.91 17.82
N SER A 231 -14.97 12.37 17.70
CA SER A 231 -14.34 13.26 18.68
C SER A 231 -14.99 14.64 18.79
N LEU A 232 -15.68 15.12 17.74
CA LEU A 232 -16.44 16.38 17.82
C LEU A 232 -17.65 16.25 18.74
N ASN A 233 -18.20 15.03 18.87
CA ASN A 233 -19.29 14.72 19.78
C ASN A 233 -18.81 14.29 21.18
N ASN A 234 -17.57 13.81 21.29
CA ASN A 234 -16.98 13.30 22.52
C ASN A 234 -15.59 13.91 22.74
N SER A 235 -15.51 15.05 23.42
CA SER A 235 -14.25 15.79 23.64
C SER A 235 -13.17 14.91 24.28
N TYR A 236 -13.57 14.11 25.27
CA TYR A 236 -12.69 13.20 26.02
C TYR A 236 -12.02 12.10 25.17
N TYR A 237 -12.44 11.89 23.92
CA TYR A 237 -11.88 10.87 23.05
C TYR A 237 -10.42 11.13 22.66
N LEU A 238 -10.01 12.41 22.59
CA LEU A 238 -8.64 12.81 22.22
C LEU A 238 -7.90 13.57 23.34
N ASP A 239 -8.58 13.91 24.43
CA ASP A 239 -8.02 14.63 25.58
C ASP A 239 -6.81 13.95 26.26
N PRO A 240 -6.66 12.60 26.30
CA PRO A 240 -5.53 11.97 27.00
C PRO A 240 -4.13 12.29 26.44
N ILE A 241 -4.02 12.96 25.29
CA ILE A 241 -2.76 13.09 24.51
C ILE A 241 -2.46 14.54 24.15
N ASP A 242 -3.26 15.52 24.57
CA ASP A 242 -2.99 16.93 24.28
C ASP A 242 -1.86 17.48 25.17
N ASN A 243 -0.61 17.13 24.81
CA ASN A 243 0.62 17.61 25.44
C ASN A 243 1.19 18.79 24.64
N GLU A 244 1.68 19.83 25.32
CA GLU A 244 2.30 21.01 24.70
C GLU A 244 3.43 20.66 23.71
N ASN A 245 4.24 19.63 24.02
CA ASN A 245 5.32 19.18 23.15
C ASN A 245 4.80 18.55 21.85
N LEU A 246 3.73 17.75 21.93
CA LEU A 246 3.07 17.18 20.75
C LEU A 246 2.42 18.27 19.89
N ASN A 247 1.90 19.30 20.53
CA ASN A 247 1.29 20.43 19.84
C ASN A 247 2.31 21.28 19.07
N LYS A 248 3.48 21.52 19.66
CA LYS A 248 4.60 22.18 18.98
C LYS A 248 5.06 21.36 17.77
N LEU A 249 5.18 20.04 17.93
CA LEU A 249 5.53 19.14 16.83
C LEU A 249 4.51 19.15 15.69
N ILE A 250 3.22 19.04 16.01
CA ILE A 250 2.15 19.08 15.01
C ILE A 250 2.18 20.41 14.25
N ALA A 251 2.35 21.53 14.96
CA ALA A 251 2.45 22.84 14.34
C ALA A 251 3.67 22.95 13.40
N GLN A 252 4.82 22.38 13.79
CA GLN A 252 6.02 22.33 12.95
C GLN A 252 5.77 21.50 11.68
N ILE A 253 5.21 20.29 11.80
CA ILE A 253 4.89 19.43 10.65
C ILE A 253 3.96 20.13 9.65
N ILE A 254 2.93 20.83 10.14
CA ILE A 254 2.00 21.58 9.30
C ILE A 254 2.70 22.76 8.62
N LYS A 255 3.58 23.47 9.33
CA LYS A 255 4.37 24.58 8.78
C LYS A 255 5.30 24.09 7.66
N ASP A 256 5.97 22.97 7.86
CA ASP A 256 6.87 22.36 6.86
C ASP A 256 6.10 21.93 5.61
N TYR A 257 4.88 21.40 5.78
CA TYR A 257 3.97 21.12 4.65
C TYR A 257 3.68 22.37 3.82
N ASP A 258 3.29 23.47 4.45
CA ASP A 258 2.94 24.70 3.76
C ASP A 258 4.14 25.35 3.06
N LEU A 259 5.33 25.27 3.64
CA LEU A 259 6.56 25.76 3.01
C LEU A 259 6.86 24.99 1.73
N LYS A 260 6.72 23.65 1.77
CA LYS A 260 6.93 22.81 0.58
C LYS A 260 5.84 22.98 -0.48
N ALA A 261 4.60 23.23 -0.08
CA ALA A 261 3.48 23.44 -1.01
C ALA A 261 3.57 24.77 -1.79
N LYS A 262 4.46 25.69 -1.38
CA LYS A 262 4.71 26.99 -2.05
C LYS A 262 5.91 26.96 -3.00
N LEU A 263 6.73 25.91 -2.95
CA LEU A 263 7.88 25.67 -3.83
C LEU A 263 7.46 24.82 -5.02
#